data_AF-A0A1Z3HPG6-F1
#
_entry.id   AF-A0A1Z3HPG6-F1
#
_cell.length_a   1.000
_cell.length_b   1.000
_cell.length_c   1.000
_cell.angle_alpha   90.00
_cell.angle_beta   90.00
_cell.angle_gamma   90.00
#
_symmetry.space_group_name_H-M   'P 1'
#
loop_
_entity.id
_entity.type
_entity.pdbx_description
1 polymer ?
#
loop_
_entity_poly.entity_id
_entity_poly.type
_entity_poly.pdbx_seq_one_letter_code
_entity_poly.pdbx_strand_id
1 'polypeptide(L)'
;MLEHILEVSIDLSGNYRSFVNKYLPNADIVADRFHIMKLVNDELNRTRNQLKREANAAPDTPENKVVRQALKQSKYALLKPEDNLTEVQQNKLNEIRDASPKLAEMHGLKEQFRTIFETASKCRAIACKSA
;
A
#
# COMPACT_ATOMS: atom_id res chain seq x y z
N MET A 1 19.86 -11.71 28.74
CA MET A 1 20.16 -10.69 27.69
C MET A 1 18.99 -10.46 26.72
N LEU A 2 18.20 -11.49 26.39
CA LEU A 2 16.96 -11.34 25.60
C LEU A 2 15.77 -10.78 26.41
N GLU A 3 15.88 -10.75 27.75
CA GLU A 3 14.81 -10.46 28.71
C GLU A 3 14.39 -8.98 28.76
N HIS A 4 15.17 -8.08 28.17
CA HIS A 4 14.90 -6.64 28.13
C HIS A 4 14.28 -6.20 26.80
N ILE A 5 14.02 -7.12 25.87
CA ILE A 5 13.36 -6.81 24.61
C ILE A 5 11.86 -6.74 24.87
N LEU A 6 11.30 -5.54 24.71
CA LEU A 6 9.89 -5.24 24.99
C LEU A 6 8.98 -5.42 23.77
N GLU A 7 9.48 -5.18 22.56
CA GLU A 7 8.67 -5.18 21.33
C GLU A 7 9.51 -5.76 20.18
N VAL A 8 8.89 -6.62 19.36
CA VAL A 8 9.52 -7.22 18.18
C VAL A 8 8.59 -7.05 16.99
N SER A 9 9.07 -6.36 15.96
CA SER A 9 8.39 -6.31 14.66
C SER A 9 8.72 -7.57 13.86
N ILE A 10 7.70 -8.34 13.46
CA ILE A 10 7.88 -9.54 12.64
C ILE A 10 7.14 -9.44 11.31
N ASP A 11 7.68 -10.14 10.31
CA ASP A 11 6.96 -10.44 9.08
C ASP A 11 5.76 -11.36 9.38
N LEU A 12 4.72 -11.29 8.56
CA LEU A 12 3.44 -11.99 8.75
C LEU A 12 3.54 -13.53 8.59
N SER A 13 4.73 -14.08 8.40
CA SER A 13 4.91 -15.54 8.25
C SER A 13 4.88 -16.25 9.61
N GLY A 14 4.13 -17.36 9.66
CA GLY A 14 3.89 -18.10 10.91
C GLY A 14 5.14 -18.65 11.59
N ASN A 15 6.23 -18.86 10.82
CA ASN A 15 7.48 -19.40 11.33
C ASN A 15 8.13 -18.45 12.36
N TYR A 16 8.16 -17.14 12.10
CA TYR A 16 8.77 -16.19 13.03
C TYR A 16 7.96 -16.02 14.32
N ARG A 17 6.63 -16.16 14.25
CA ARG A 17 5.78 -16.08 15.44
C ARG A 17 6.10 -17.19 16.45
N SER A 18 6.31 -18.43 15.98
CA SER A 18 6.72 -19.53 16.85
C SER A 18 8.11 -19.33 17.46
N PHE A 19 9.04 -18.72 16.72
CA PHE A 19 10.38 -18.41 17.19
C PHE A 19 10.36 -17.33 18.28
N VAL A 20 9.64 -16.23 18.06
CA VAL A 20 9.53 -15.12 19.02
C VAL A 20 8.86 -15.59 20.31
N ASN A 21 7.78 -16.37 20.23
CA ASN A 21 7.14 -16.92 21.44
C ASN A 21 8.08 -17.83 22.25
N LYS A 22 9.02 -18.52 21.59
CA LYS A 22 9.93 -19.46 22.25
C LYS A 22 11.12 -18.75 22.93
N TYR A 23 11.64 -17.69 22.32
CA TYR A 23 12.88 -17.05 22.76
C TYR A 23 12.68 -15.65 23.36
N LEU A 24 11.52 -15.04 23.13
CA LEU A 24 11.14 -13.69 23.55
C LEU A 24 9.68 -13.67 24.06
N PRO A 25 9.34 -14.47 25.09
CA PRO A 25 7.97 -14.60 25.57
C PRO A 25 7.39 -13.32 26.17
N ASN A 26 8.24 -12.37 26.59
CA ASN A 26 7.86 -11.11 27.21
C ASN A 26 7.73 -9.96 26.20
N ALA A 27 8.02 -10.20 24.92
CA ALA A 27 8.01 -9.16 23.90
C ALA A 27 6.68 -9.11 23.15
N ASP A 28 6.13 -7.91 22.97
CA ASP A 28 4.95 -7.70 22.15
C ASP A 28 5.28 -7.90 20.67
N ILE A 29 4.45 -8.70 20.00
CA ILE A 29 4.60 -9.00 18.57
C ILE A 29 3.85 -7.94 17.75
N VAL A 30 4.58 -7.15 16.98
CA VAL A 30 4.02 -6.13 16.09
C VAL A 30 4.14 -6.57 14.65
N ALA A 31 3.07 -6.39 13.87
CA ALA A 31 3.10 -6.66 12.45
C ALA A 31 3.93 -5.61 11.71
N ASP A 32 4.87 -6.05 10.88
CA ASP A 32 5.71 -5.14 10.10
C ASP A 32 4.88 -4.38 9.05
N ARG A 33 4.82 -3.05 9.23
CA ARG A 33 4.16 -2.10 8.32
C ARG A 33 4.63 -2.24 6.87
N PHE A 34 5.93 -2.44 6.63
CA PHE A 34 6.47 -2.51 5.28
C PHE A 34 5.93 -3.73 4.52
N HIS A 35 5.84 -4.87 5.20
CA HIS A 35 5.30 -6.09 4.62
C HIS A 35 3.80 -5.94 4.29
N ILE A 36 3.01 -5.32 5.17
CA ILE A 36 1.59 -5.07 4.89
C ILE A 36 1.41 -4.08 3.74
N MET A 37 2.14 -2.96 3.74
CA MET A 37 2.07 -1.98 2.64
C MET A 37 2.48 -2.60 1.30
N LYS A 38 3.48 -3.50 1.32
CA LYS A 38 3.88 -4.26 0.13
C LYS A 38 2.74 -5.13 -0.38
N LEU A 39 2.05 -5.87 0.49
CA LEU A 39 0.89 -6.69 0.11
C LEU A 39 -0.22 -5.85 -0.54
N VAL A 40 -0.56 -4.69 0.05
CA VAL A 40 -1.56 -3.77 -0.50
C VAL A 40 -1.13 -3.26 -1.89
N ASN A 41 0.11 -2.83 -2.03
CA ASN A 41 0.65 -2.34 -3.30
C ASN A 41 0.71 -3.45 -4.38
N ASP A 42 1.07 -4.67 -3.99
CA ASP A 42 1.12 -5.82 -4.89
C ASP A 42 -0.28 -6.16 -5.42
N GLU A 43 -1.30 -6.13 -4.55
CA GLU A 43 -2.68 -6.41 -4.94
C GLU A 43 -3.27 -5.31 -5.84
N LEU A 44 -2.98 -4.04 -5.54
CA LEU A 44 -3.33 -2.92 -6.41
C LEU A 44 -2.67 -3.07 -7.80
N ASN A 45 -1.40 -3.44 -7.85
CA ASN A 45 -0.67 -3.63 -9.10
C ASN A 45 -1.17 -4.86 -9.89
N ARG A 46 -1.58 -5.94 -9.21
CA ARG A 46 -2.22 -7.11 -9.84
C ARG A 46 -3.54 -6.72 -10.49
N THR A 47 -4.41 -6.02 -9.76
CA THR A 47 -5.69 -5.55 -10.29
C THR A 47 -5.49 -4.62 -11.48
N ARG A 48 -4.54 -3.67 -11.40
CA ARG A 48 -4.18 -2.81 -12.53
C ARG A 48 -3.73 -3.61 -13.75
N ASN A 49 -2.92 -4.66 -13.56
CA ASN A 49 -2.47 -5.53 -14.65
C ASN A 49 -3.62 -6.33 -15.27
N GLN A 50 -4.54 -6.83 -14.45
CA GLN A 50 -5.73 -7.53 -14.91
C GLN A 50 -6.60 -6.60 -15.77
N LEU A 51 -6.96 -5.42 -15.25
CA LEU A 51 -7.77 -4.44 -15.99
C LEU A 51 -7.09 -3.99 -17.28
N LYS A 52 -5.76 -3.86 -17.28
CA LYS A 52 -5.00 -3.53 -18.49
C LYS A 52 -5.09 -4.65 -19.54
N ARG A 53 -5.05 -5.92 -19.13
CA ARG A 53 -5.22 -7.07 -20.04
C ARG A 53 -6.63 -7.12 -20.61
N GLU A 54 -7.64 -6.94 -19.76
CA GLU A 54 -9.05 -6.89 -20.16
C GLU A 54 -9.30 -5.75 -21.15
N ALA A 55 -8.83 -4.53 -20.83
CA ALA A 55 -8.93 -3.38 -21.72
C ALA A 55 -8.26 -3.66 -23.07
N ASN A 56 -7.09 -4.28 -23.10
CA ASN A 56 -6.39 -4.62 -24.35
C ASN A 56 -7.11 -5.71 -25.17
N ALA A 57 -7.82 -6.63 -24.53
CA ALA A 57 -8.59 -7.68 -25.20
C ALA A 57 -9.97 -7.20 -25.69
N ALA A 58 -10.47 -6.09 -25.16
CA ALA A 58 -11.79 -5.56 -25.50
C ALA A 58 -11.88 -5.05 -26.97
N PRO A 59 -13.09 -4.92 -27.54
CA PRO A 59 -13.26 -4.31 -28.85
C PRO A 59 -12.80 -2.85 -28.87
N ASP A 60 -12.42 -2.37 -30.06
CA ASP A 60 -11.86 -1.01 -30.24
C ASP A 60 -12.96 0.06 -30.26
N THR A 61 -13.63 0.25 -29.12
CA THR A 61 -14.65 1.30 -28.92
C THR A 61 -14.02 2.56 -28.30
N PRO A 62 -14.64 3.74 -28.47
CA PRO A 62 -14.17 4.98 -27.83
C PRO A 62 -13.99 4.84 -26.32
N GLU A 63 -14.90 4.16 -25.63
CA GLU A 63 -14.87 3.96 -24.17
C GLU A 63 -13.66 3.11 -23.77
N ASN A 64 -13.42 2.00 -24.48
CA ASN A 64 -12.29 1.12 -24.21
C ASN A 64 -10.94 1.79 -24.52
N LYS A 65 -10.89 2.70 -25.50
CA LYS A 65 -9.69 3.51 -25.79
C LYS A 65 -9.34 4.44 -24.63
N VAL A 66 -10.34 5.07 -24.01
CA VAL A 66 -10.14 5.92 -22.82
C VAL A 66 -9.54 5.09 -21.69
N VAL A 67 -10.13 3.92 -21.39
CA VAL A 67 -9.61 3.03 -20.33
C VAL A 67 -8.19 2.55 -20.63
N ARG A 68 -7.89 2.13 -21.86
CA ARG A 68 -6.53 1.73 -22.27
C ARG A 68 -5.52 2.85 -22.07
N GLN A 69 -5.89 4.07 -22.42
CA GLN A 69 -5.02 5.24 -22.32
C GLN A 69 -4.77 5.64 -20.86
N ALA A 70 -5.80 5.58 -20.02
CA ALA A 70 -5.68 5.83 -18.59
C ALA A 70 -4.78 4.79 -17.90
N LEU A 71 -4.88 3.51 -18.29
CA LEU A 71 -4.07 2.42 -17.73
C LEU A 71 -2.65 2.32 -18.31
N LYS A 72 -2.33 3.11 -19.34
CA LYS A 72 -0.99 3.14 -19.94
C LYS A 72 -0.05 3.96 -19.05
N GLN A 73 1.10 3.38 -18.73
CA GLN A 73 2.14 4.02 -17.89
C GLN A 73 1.65 4.49 -16.50
N SER A 74 0.54 3.94 -16.00
CA SER A 74 -0.12 4.34 -14.75
C SER A 74 0.48 3.77 -13.47
N LYS A 75 1.45 2.86 -13.56
CA LYS A 75 1.97 2.10 -12.40
C LYS A 75 2.39 3.02 -11.26
N TYR A 76 3.22 4.03 -11.54
CA TYR A 76 3.75 4.90 -10.49
C TYR A 76 2.76 5.96 -10.03
N ALA A 77 1.74 6.29 -10.82
CA ALA A 77 0.65 7.14 -10.37
C ALA A 77 -0.19 6.49 -9.26
N LEU A 78 -0.32 5.15 -9.28
CA LEU A 78 -1.07 4.40 -8.28
C LEU A 78 -0.22 3.91 -7.09
N LEU A 79 1.03 3.54 -7.31
CA LEU A 79 1.84 2.90 -6.28
C LEU A 79 2.60 3.89 -5.40
N LYS A 80 2.93 5.07 -5.92
CA LYS A 80 3.59 6.09 -5.10
C LYS A 80 2.61 6.72 -4.12
N PRO A 81 3.11 7.26 -3.00
CA PRO A 81 2.34 8.15 -2.14
C PRO A 81 1.83 9.38 -2.90
N GLU A 82 0.59 9.84 -2.63
CA GLU A 82 -0.01 10.99 -3.35
C GLU A 82 0.81 12.28 -3.18
N ASP A 83 1.33 12.52 -1.98
CA ASP A 83 2.19 13.65 -1.63
C ASP A 83 3.54 13.68 -2.38
N ASN A 84 3.94 12.56 -2.98
CA ASN A 84 5.19 12.42 -3.73
C ASN A 84 4.98 12.26 -5.25
N LEU A 85 3.77 12.51 -5.75
CA LEU A 85 3.48 12.46 -7.17
C LEU A 85 4.00 13.72 -7.88
N THR A 86 4.56 13.53 -9.07
CA THR A 86 4.79 14.66 -9.99
C THR A 86 3.45 15.11 -10.58
N GLU A 87 3.37 16.33 -11.10
CA GLU A 87 2.16 16.84 -11.75
C GLU A 87 1.65 15.91 -12.86
N VAL A 88 2.56 15.37 -13.68
CA VAL A 88 2.24 14.38 -14.71
C VAL A 88 1.63 13.10 -14.11
N GLN A 89 2.16 12.64 -12.97
CA GLN A 89 1.65 11.45 -12.28
C GLN A 89 0.29 11.73 -11.62
N GLN A 90 0.09 12.94 -11.10
CA GLN A 90 -1.17 13.38 -10.52
C GLN A 90 -2.28 13.45 -11.58
N ASN A 91 -1.99 14.03 -12.75
CA ASN A 91 -2.93 14.05 -13.87
C ASN A 91 -3.28 12.64 -14.33
N LYS A 92 -2.27 11.75 -14.40
CA LYS A 92 -2.50 10.34 -14.72
C LYS A 92 -3.37 9.64 -13.66
N LEU A 93 -3.20 9.97 -12.37
CA LEU A 93 -4.04 9.43 -11.30
C LEU A 93 -5.50 9.87 -11.48
N ASN A 94 -5.74 11.12 -11.83
CA ASN A 94 -7.09 11.62 -12.11
C ASN A 94 -7.74 10.90 -13.31
N GLU A 95 -7.00 10.71 -14.40
CA GLU A 95 -7.50 9.92 -15.55
C GLU A 95 -7.92 8.49 -15.15
N ILE A 96 -7.16 7.85 -14.24
CA ILE A 96 -7.50 6.52 -13.74
C ILE A 96 -8.75 6.55 -12.86
N ARG A 97 -8.90 7.59 -12.03
CA ARG A 97 -10.08 7.78 -11.17
C ARG A 97 -11.35 7.88 -12.02
N ASP A 98 -11.28 8.59 -13.14
CA ASP A 98 -12.39 8.74 -14.07
C ASP A 98 -12.64 7.45 -14.86
N ALA A 99 -11.59 6.75 -15.30
CA ALA A 99 -11.70 5.56 -16.14
C ALA A 99 -12.02 4.27 -15.38
N SER A 100 -11.69 4.18 -14.08
CA SER A 100 -11.84 2.97 -13.29
C SER A 100 -12.16 3.27 -11.82
N PRO A 101 -13.45 3.26 -11.44
CA PRO A 101 -13.88 3.45 -10.06
C PRO A 101 -13.24 2.44 -9.10
N LYS A 102 -13.04 1.19 -9.55
CA LYS A 102 -12.40 0.13 -8.75
C LYS A 102 -10.96 0.49 -8.37
N LEU A 103 -10.15 0.97 -9.32
CA LEU A 103 -8.78 1.38 -9.02
C LEU A 103 -8.74 2.64 -8.16
N ALA A 104 -9.70 3.56 -8.35
CA ALA A 104 -9.85 4.75 -7.51
C ALA A 104 -10.09 4.37 -6.05
N GLU A 105 -11.02 3.44 -5.80
CA GLU A 105 -11.35 2.95 -4.46
C GLU A 105 -10.15 2.26 -3.80
N MET A 106 -9.51 1.31 -4.50
CA MET A 106 -8.32 0.61 -3.97
C MET A 106 -7.18 1.59 -3.65
N HIS A 107 -6.98 2.59 -4.50
CA HIS A 107 -5.99 3.64 -4.25
C HIS A 107 -6.33 4.46 -3.01
N GLY A 108 -7.59 4.89 -2.87
CA GLY A 108 -8.06 5.62 -1.69
C GLY A 108 -7.88 4.83 -0.40
N LEU A 109 -8.19 3.53 -0.42
CA LEU A 109 -7.97 2.64 0.73
C LEU A 109 -6.48 2.49 1.07
N LYS A 110 -5.61 2.37 0.07
CA LYS A 110 -4.14 2.35 0.26
C LYS A 110 -3.66 3.62 0.97
N GLU A 111 -4.10 4.81 0.52
CA GLU A 111 -3.67 6.07 1.14
C GLU A 111 -4.23 6.23 2.55
N GLN A 112 -5.51 5.91 2.79
CA GLN A 112 -6.09 5.90 4.14
C GLN A 112 -5.30 4.97 5.08
N PHE A 113 -4.99 3.77 4.61
CA PHE A 113 -4.21 2.79 5.38
C PHE A 113 -2.81 3.34 5.70
N ARG A 114 -2.13 3.96 4.73
CA ARG A 114 -0.86 4.65 4.95
C ARG A 114 -0.98 5.76 6.01
N THR A 115 -2.01 6.60 5.93
CA THR A 115 -2.25 7.70 6.87
C THR A 115 -2.38 7.23 8.31
N ILE A 116 -3.03 6.07 8.55
CA ILE A 116 -3.13 5.47 9.89
C ILE A 116 -1.75 5.23 10.49
N PHE A 117 -0.83 4.61 9.74
CA PHE A 117 0.52 4.36 10.24
C PHE A 117 1.34 5.62 10.42
N GLU A 118 1.24 6.59 9.51
CA GLU A 118 1.99 7.84 9.63
C GLU A 118 1.52 8.69 10.82
N THR A 119 0.22 8.68 11.11
CA THR A 119 -0.36 9.41 12.25
C THR A 119 -0.01 8.71 13.58
N ALA A 120 -0.12 7.38 13.62
CA ALA A 120 0.28 6.59 14.79
C ALA A 120 1.77 6.77 15.15
N SER A 121 2.62 6.88 14.13
CA SER A 121 4.06 7.14 14.30
C SER A 121 4.33 8.53 14.89
N LYS A 122 3.55 9.55 14.46
CA LYS A 122 3.67 10.92 14.97
C LYS A 122 3.20 11.04 16.43
N CYS A 123 2.15 10.32 16.83
CA CYS A 123 1.69 10.32 18.22
C CYS A 123 2.71 9.71 19.19
N ARG A 124 3.47 8.66 18.82
CA ARG A 124 4.56 8.15 19.67
C ARG A 124 5.74 9.13 19.77
N ALA A 125 6.06 9.86 18.70
CA ALA A 125 7.18 10.82 18.71
C ALA A 125 6.94 12.04 19.63
N ILE A 126 5.68 12.44 19.84
CA ILE A 126 5.32 13.55 20.74
C ILE A 126 5.41 13.11 22.21
N ALA A 127 5.08 11.86 22.53
CA ALA A 127 5.16 11.34 23.90
C ALA A 127 6.61 11.19 24.42
N CYS A 128 7.62 11.06 23.56
CA CYS A 128 9.03 10.96 23.96
C CYS A 128 9.73 12.30 24.21
N LYS A 129 9.08 13.46 24.01
CA LYS A 129 9.68 14.78 24.30
C LYS A 129 9.28 15.37 25.66
N SER A 130 8.68 14.56 26.53
CA SER A 130 8.11 15.00 27.82
C SER A 130 8.48 14.07 28.97
N ALA A 131 9.69 13.51 28.96
CA ALA A 131 10.27 12.77 30.08
C ALA A 131 11.72 13.22 30.30
#